data_AF-C8W3J0-F1
#
_entry.id   AF-C8W3J0-F1
#
_cell.length_a   1.000
_cell.length_b   1.000
_cell.length_c   1.000
_cell.angle_alpha   90.00
_cell.angle_beta   90.00
_cell.angle_gamma   90.00
#
_symmetry.space_group_name_H-M   'P 1'
#
loop_
_entity.id
_entity.type
_entity.pdbx_description
1 polymer ?
#
loop_
_entity_poly.entity_id
_entity_poly.type
_entity_poly.pdbx_seq_one_letter_code
_entity_poly.pdbx_strand_id
1 'polypeptide(L)'
;MYIDISEGSLKQGVLGLLLALVEIIKDALKIQALKRIEGDSLTEDEIERLGNALHELEEALVEIEMEHNLQNVVQNIREGLDNVVNEVVDTFNPERWIAENEFN
;
A
#
# COMPACT_ATOMS: atom_id res chain seq x y z
N MET A 1 -23.29 4.73 11.97
CA MET A 1 -22.08 3.97 12.36
C MET A 1 -20.90 4.78 11.84
N TYR A 2 -20.13 5.42 12.72
CA TYR A 2 -18.88 6.06 12.31
C TYR A 2 -17.82 4.97 12.35
N ILE A 3 -17.24 4.66 11.19
CA ILE A 3 -16.05 3.81 11.15
C ILE A 3 -14.98 4.60 11.91
N ASP A 4 -14.62 4.13 13.10
CA ASP A 4 -13.51 4.68 13.87
C ASP A 4 -12.21 4.18 13.23
N ILE A 5 -11.86 4.81 12.11
CA ILE A 5 -10.56 4.64 11.50
C ILE A 5 -9.60 5.43 12.37
N SER A 6 -8.92 4.75 13.30
CA SER A 6 -7.84 5.38 14.05
C SER A 6 -6.89 6.10 13.08
N GLU A 7 -6.63 7.39 13.31
CA GLU A 7 -5.90 8.27 12.40
C GLU A 7 -4.52 7.69 11.98
N GLY A 8 -3.89 6.92 12.88
CA GLY A 8 -2.66 6.18 12.60
C GLY A 8 -2.80 5.09 11.53
N SER A 9 -3.88 4.31 11.55
CA SER A 9 -4.14 3.23 10.59
C SER A 9 -4.43 3.77 9.18
N LEU A 10 -5.17 4.88 9.07
CA LEU A 10 -5.44 5.53 7.79
C LEU A 10 -4.16 6.10 7.17
N LYS A 11 -3.36 6.80 7.99
CA LYS A 11 -2.10 7.40 7.54
C LYS A 11 -1.13 6.34 7.02
N GLN A 12 -1.01 5.20 7.72
CA GLN A 12 -0.18 4.08 7.26
C GLN A 12 -0.71 3.44 5.96
N GLY A 13 -2.02 3.26 5.83
CA GLY A 13 -2.62 2.71 4.60
C GLY A 13 -2.41 3.60 3.39
N VAL A 14 -2.60 4.92 3.53
CA VAL A 14 -2.34 5.89 2.46
C VAL A 14 -0.87 5.95 2.09
N LEU A 15 0.03 5.90 3.08
CA LEU A 15 1.47 5.92 2.84
C LEU A 15 1.93 4.66 2.09
N GLY A 16 1.43 3.47 2.48
CA GLY A 16 1.70 2.22 1.78
C GLY A 16 1.16 2.23 0.34
N LEU A 17 0.00 2.82 0.10
CA LEU A 17 -0.54 2.96 -1.27
C LEU A 17 0.32 3.91 -2.13
N LEU A 18 0.76 5.04 -1.57
CA LEU A 18 1.64 5.98 -2.25
C LEU A 18 2.96 5.32 -2.62
N LEU A 19 3.56 4.60 -1.67
CA LEU A 19 4.79 3.86 -1.87
C LEU A 19 4.66 2.86 -3.03
N ALA A 20 3.61 2.02 -3.01
CA ALA A 20 3.34 1.06 -4.09
C ALA A 20 3.16 1.75 -5.45
N LEU A 21 2.52 2.93 -5.49
CA LEU A 21 2.38 3.71 -6.72
C LEU A 21 3.74 4.21 -7.23
N VAL A 22 4.59 4.72 -6.34
CA VAL A 22 5.93 5.21 -6.73
C VAL A 22 6.80 4.05 -7.23
N GLU A 23 6.70 2.86 -6.63
CA GLU A 23 7.39 1.67 -7.12
C GLU A 23 6.96 1.28 -8.55
N ILE A 24 5.65 1.29 -8.82
CA ILE A 24 5.13 1.01 -10.17
C ILE A 24 5.65 2.03 -11.18
N ILE A 25 5.69 3.31 -10.82
CA ILE A 25 6.23 4.37 -11.68
C ILE A 25 7.73 4.15 -11.91
N LYS A 26 8.50 3.82 -10.86
CA LYS A 26 9.94 3.50 -10.96
C LYS A 26 10.18 2.36 -11.95
N ASP A 27 9.42 1.28 -11.84
CA ASP A 27 9.57 0.12 -12.74
C ASP A 27 9.19 0.47 -14.19
N ALA A 28 8.13 1.26 -14.38
CA ALA A 28 7.77 1.78 -15.70
C ALA A 28 8.89 2.66 -16.29
N LEU A 29 9.52 3.52 -15.48
CA LEU A 29 10.66 4.34 -15.90
C LEU A 29 11.87 3.48 -16.27
N LYS A 30 12.19 2.43 -15.50
CA LYS A 30 13.25 1.47 -15.83
C LYS A 30 13.01 0.81 -17.19
N ILE A 31 11.78 0.38 -17.47
CA ILE A 31 11.40 -0.21 -18.76
C ILE A 31 11.54 0.81 -19.90
N GLN A 32 11.10 2.05 -19.70
CA GLN A 32 11.21 3.10 -20.70
C GLN A 32 12.66 3.51 -20.96
N ALA A 33 13.50 3.56 -19.91
CA ALA A 33 14.92 3.80 -20.00
C ALA A 33 15.57 2.77 -20.92
N LEU A 34 15.31 1.48 -20.67
CA LEU A 34 15.83 0.39 -21.49
C LEU A 34 15.44 0.53 -22.96
N LYS A 35 14.16 0.78 -23.24
CA LYS A 35 13.67 1.00 -24.62
C LYS A 35 14.35 2.17 -25.31
N ARG A 36 14.66 3.24 -24.56
CA ARG A 36 15.32 4.43 -25.11
C ARG A 36 16.80 4.21 -25.38
N ILE A 37 17.46 3.42 -24.55
CA ILE A 37 18.85 2.97 -24.73
C ILE A 37 18.94 2.09 -25.97
N GLU A 38 18.06 1.08 -26.09
CA GLU A 38 18.00 0.21 -27.27
C GLU A 38 17.68 0.97 -28.56
N GLY A 39 16.91 2.05 -28.47
CA GLY A 39 16.59 2.94 -29.58
C GLY A 39 17.61 4.05 -29.85
N ASP A 40 18.76 4.05 -29.17
CA ASP A 40 19.84 5.05 -29.30
C ASP A 40 19.34 6.51 -29.14
N SER A 41 18.31 6.68 -28.31
CA SER A 41 17.57 7.93 -28.11
C SER A 41 17.97 8.69 -26.85
N LEU A 42 18.98 8.19 -26.14
CA LEU A 42 19.62 8.83 -24.99
C LEU A 42 21.14 8.78 -25.17
N THR A 43 21.84 9.85 -24.81
CA THR A 43 23.30 9.85 -24.76
C THR A 43 23.83 9.10 -23.53
N GLU A 44 25.11 8.70 -23.51
CA GLU A 44 25.74 8.08 -22.34
C GLU A 44 25.57 8.92 -21.06
N ASP A 45 25.77 10.24 -21.15
CA ASP A 45 25.56 11.16 -20.02
C ASP A 45 24.11 11.17 -19.51
N GLU A 46 23.13 11.07 -20.42
CA GLU A 46 21.72 11.01 -20.05
C GLU A 46 21.35 9.68 -19.39
N ILE A 47 21.97 8.58 -19.85
CA ILE A 47 21.81 7.24 -19.25
C ILE A 47 22.37 7.24 -17.83
N GLU A 48 23.56 7.78 -17.61
CA GLU A 48 24.18 7.84 -16.28
C GLU A 48 23.34 8.70 -15.32
N ARG A 49 22.91 9.88 -15.76
CA ARG A 49 22.04 10.76 -14.95
C ARG A 49 20.72 10.10 -14.60
N LEU A 50 20.11 9.38 -15.54
CA LEU A 50 18.86 8.65 -15.30
C LEU A 50 19.06 7.49 -14.31
N GLY A 51 20.17 6.74 -14.46
CA GLY A 51 20.55 5.67 -13.54
C GLY A 51 20.72 6.19 -12.11
N ASN A 52 21.46 7.29 -11.94
CA ASN A 52 21.66 7.92 -10.64
C ASN A 52 20.35 8.41 -10.01
N ALA A 53 19.49 9.07 -10.78
CA ALA A 53 18.19 9.53 -10.29
C ALA A 53 17.27 8.38 -9.86
N LEU A 54 17.29 7.26 -10.58
CA LEU A 54 16.52 6.06 -10.21
C LEU A 54 17.08 5.38 -8.96
N HIS A 55 18.40 5.42 -8.76
CA HIS A 55 19.06 4.88 -7.58
C HIS A 55 18.74 5.72 -6.33
N GLU A 56 18.87 7.05 -6.40
CA GLU A 56 18.50 7.97 -5.33
C GLU A 56 17.02 7.81 -4.94
N LEU A 57 16.14 7.63 -5.93
CA LEU A 57 14.73 7.33 -5.68
C LEU A 57 14.55 6.00 -4.92
N GLU A 58 15.31 4.97 -5.26
CA GLU A 58 15.25 3.66 -4.62
C GLU A 58 15.70 3.73 -3.16
N GLU A 59 16.77 4.45 -2.87
CA GLU A 59 17.23 4.70 -1.49
C GLU A 59 16.16 5.43 -0.67
N ALA A 60 15.58 6.51 -1.22
CA ALA A 60 14.54 7.27 -0.53
C ALA A 60 13.29 6.43 -0.23
N LEU A 61 12.89 5.52 -1.11
CA LEU A 61 11.75 4.63 -0.88
C LEU A 61 12.03 3.63 0.25
N VAL A 62 13.23 3.05 0.28
CA VAL A 62 13.65 2.13 1.34
C VAL A 62 13.70 2.84 2.70
N GLU A 63 14.22 4.08 2.76
CA GLU A 63 14.22 4.87 3.98
C GLU A 63 12.78 5.12 4.51
N ILE A 64 11.86 5.52 3.63
CA ILE A 64 10.45 5.74 3.99
C ILE A 64 9.78 4.45 4.48
N GLU A 65 10.05 3.32 3.84
CA GLU A 65 9.56 2.01 4.28
C GLU A 65 10.01 1.64 5.70
N MET A 66 11.30 1.88 5.99
CA MET A 66 11.91 1.59 7.27
C MET A 66 11.41 2.51 8.38
N GLU A 67 11.34 3.83 8.12
CA GLU A 67 10.87 4.82 9.10
C GLU A 67 9.42 4.59 9.53
N HIS A 68 8.58 4.12 8.60
CA HIS A 68 7.15 3.96 8.84
C HIS A 68 6.71 2.52 9.14
N ASN A 69 7.67 1.60 9.29
CA ASN A 69 7.46 0.19 9.62
C ASN A 69 6.43 -0.47 8.67
N LEU A 70 6.47 -0.08 7.39
CA LEU A 70 5.39 -0.34 6.42
C LEU A 70 5.34 -1.79 5.94
N GLN A 71 6.33 -2.60 6.32
CA GLN A 71 6.43 -4.04 6.00
C GLN A 71 5.16 -4.82 6.41
N ASN A 72 4.44 -4.33 7.42
CA ASN A 72 3.21 -4.94 7.92
C ASN A 72 1.93 -4.23 7.46
N VAL A 73 1.98 -3.23 6.56
CA VAL A 73 0.79 -2.42 6.20
C VAL A 73 -0.29 -3.27 5.57
N VAL A 74 0.08 -4.15 4.63
CA VAL A 74 -0.88 -5.06 4.00
C VAL A 74 -1.51 -5.99 5.03
N GLN A 75 -0.73 -6.47 5.99
CA GLN A 75 -1.22 -7.32 7.07
C GLN A 75 -2.16 -6.54 8.02
N ASN A 76 -1.80 -5.31 8.39
CA ASN A 76 -2.64 -4.44 9.22
C ASN A 76 -3.97 -4.07 8.53
N ILE A 77 -3.94 -3.83 7.21
CA ILE A 77 -5.16 -3.58 6.42
C ILE A 77 -6.03 -4.84 6.39
N ARG A 78 -5.41 -6.02 6.20
CA ARG A 78 -6.13 -7.30 6.20
C ARG A 78 -6.76 -7.60 7.56
N GLU A 79 -6.02 -7.40 8.65
CA GLU A 79 -6.54 -7.53 10.01
C GLU A 79 -7.68 -6.53 10.28
N GLY A 80 -7.56 -5.30 9.79
CA GLY A 80 -8.63 -4.30 9.84
C GLY A 80 -9.89 -4.73 9.08
N LEU A 81 -9.73 -5.29 7.88
CA LEU A 81 -10.84 -5.82 7.07
C LEU A 81 -11.48 -7.06 7.73
N ASP A 82 -10.68 -7.97 8.26
CA ASP A 82 -11.17 -9.17 8.96
C ASP A 82 -12.02 -8.79 10.18
N ASN A 83 -11.63 -7.75 10.93
CA ASN A 83 -12.41 -7.23 12.05
C ASN A 83 -13.77 -6.66 11.60
N VAL A 84 -13.79 -5.89 10.51
CA VAL A 84 -15.04 -5.34 9.95
C VAL A 84 -15.95 -6.47 9.44
N VAL A 85 -15.39 -7.49 8.80
CA VAL A 85 -16.14 -8.66 8.35
C VAL A 85 -16.75 -9.41 9.54
N ASN A 86 -15.98 -9.63 10.60
CA ASN A 86 -16.48 -10.30 11.80
C ASN A 86 -17.62 -9.52 12.47
N GLU A 87 -17.53 -8.19 12.56
CA GLU A 87 -18.60 -7.35 13.12
C GLU A 87 -19.90 -7.44 12.30
N VAL A 88 -19.79 -7.45 10.97
CA VAL A 88 -20.95 -7.61 10.07
C VAL A 88 -21.54 -9.01 10.22
N VAL A 89 -20.71 -10.06 10.23
CA VAL A 89 -21.14 -11.45 10.40
C VAL A 89 -21.85 -11.65 11.74
N ASP A 90 -21.32 -11.08 12.83
CA ASP A 90 -21.94 -11.14 14.15
C ASP A 90 -23.29 -10.43 14.20
N THR A 91 -23.43 -9.30 13.50
CA THR A 91 -24.69 -8.56 13.42
C THR A 91 -25.80 -9.38 12.73
N PHE A 92 -25.43 -10.18 11.72
CA PHE A 92 -26.35 -11.04 10.97
C PHE A 92 -26.46 -12.47 11.53
N ASN A 93 -25.82 -12.79 12.66
CA ASN A 93 -25.84 -14.13 13.25
C ASN A 93 -27.27 -14.50 13.74
N PRO A 94 -28.01 -15.38 13.05
CA PRO A 94 -29.43 -15.63 13.32
C PRO A 94 -29.68 -16.28 14.69
N GLU A 95 -28.71 -17.05 15.20
CA GLU A 95 -28.84 -17.74 16.49
C GLU A 95 -28.97 -16.77 17.67
N ARG A 96 -28.35 -15.58 17.56
CA ARG A 96 -28.39 -14.55 18.60
C ARG A 96 -29.75 -13.83 18.64
N TRP A 97 -30.37 -13.61 17.48
CA TRP A 97 -31.71 -13.02 17.35
C TRP A 97 -32.82 -13.97 17.79
N ILE A 98 -32.61 -15.28 17.68
CA ILE A 98 -33.53 -16.30 18.17
C ILE A 98 -33.48 -16.37 19.70
N ALA A 99 -32.29 -16.34 20.30
CA ALA A 99 -32.14 -16.36 21.76
C ALA A 99 -32.70 -15.10 22.46
N GLU A 100 -32.60 -13.92 21.84
CA GLU A 100 -33.18 -12.68 22.40
C GLU A 100 -34.71 -12.62 22.28
N ASN A 101 -35.32 -13.34 21.33
CA ASN A 101 -36.78 -13.38 21.12
C ASN A 101 -37.50 -14.49 21.91
N GLU A 102 -36.78 -15.40 22.57
CA GLU A 102 -37.38 -16.44 23.44
C GLU A 102 -37.59 -15.99 24.90
N PHE A 103 -37.16 -14.78 25.27
CA PHE A 103 -37.30 -14.22 26.63
C PHE A 103 -38.19 -12.97 26.73
N ASN A 104 -39.03 -12.68 25.72
CA ASN A 104 -40.00 -11.58 25.75
C ASN A 104 -41.43 -12.07 25.53
#